data_AF-A0A2D7F8I6-F1
#
_entry.id   AF-A0A2D7F8I6-F1
#
_cell.length_a   1.000
_cell.length_b   1.000
_cell.length_c   1.000
_cell.angle_alpha   90.00
_cell.angle_beta   90.00
_cell.angle_gamma   90.00
#
_symmetry.space_group_name_H-M   'P 1'
#
loop_
_entity.id
_entity.type
_entity.pdbx_description
1 polymer ?
#
loop_
_entity_poly.entity_id
_entity_poly.type
_entity_poly.pdbx_seq_one_letter_code
_entity_poly.pdbx_strand_id
1 'polypeptide(L)'
;MKLDQRQLIVGTCACCLAPGAPAIAEKFSPRTGCVVRGKDAARALGSGILGSSLNELPDVVKQRSRTTGNQNLNKQLDAALQRIAQTFNVWPQVGFYDDGKHPNAIAIWYEEAGERTYAVVFGKNYFTKLLTYDPSGITFLQTAAHEFAHVWMYKTGQLDSLLENQPTVKRAELHADYLAGYYLGLRKRDNPQASFRSAGMKRWESGDTYFDNQHHHGTPKQRLAAAEEGFRMGYLVGAKPDVALEAATRFVKTI
;
A
#
# COMPACT_ATOMS: atom_id res chain seq x y z
N MET A 1 -6.36 -41.03 23.16
CA MET A 1 -5.41 -40.22 23.95
C MET A 1 -6.24 -39.21 24.73
N LYS A 2 -6.53 -39.51 26.00
CA LYS A 2 -7.26 -38.63 26.91
C LYS A 2 -6.30 -37.55 27.42
N LEU A 3 -6.80 -36.34 27.65
CA LEU A 3 -6.68 -35.64 28.93
C LEU A 3 -7.70 -34.49 28.99
N ASP A 4 -8.14 -34.24 30.22
CA ASP A 4 -9.44 -33.74 30.66
C ASP A 4 -9.31 -32.33 31.28
N GLN A 5 -10.48 -31.72 31.46
CA GLN A 5 -10.84 -30.43 32.02
C GLN A 5 -10.43 -30.20 33.49
N ARG A 6 -10.15 -28.91 33.74
CA ARG A 6 -10.61 -28.07 34.89
C ARG A 6 -9.87 -28.10 36.24
N GLN A 7 -10.02 -26.92 36.86
CA GLN A 7 -9.76 -26.47 38.23
C GLN A 7 -8.33 -25.89 38.44
N LEU A 8 -8.12 -24.72 39.06
CA LEU A 8 -8.67 -24.23 40.34
C LEU A 8 -8.67 -22.67 40.47
N ILE A 9 -9.76 -22.12 41.05
CA ILE A 9 -9.87 -21.15 42.19
C ILE A 9 -9.14 -19.77 42.08
N VAL A 10 -9.84 -18.64 41.89
CA VAL A 10 -10.56 -17.74 42.85
C VAL A 10 -9.70 -17.14 43.97
N GLY A 11 -9.56 -15.81 43.97
CA GLY A 11 -9.04 -15.02 45.09
C GLY A 11 -9.31 -13.52 44.90
N THR A 12 -10.28 -13.00 45.64
CA THR A 12 -10.78 -11.62 45.68
C THR A 12 -9.89 -10.66 46.48
N CYS A 13 -9.89 -9.38 46.08
CA CYS A 13 -10.29 -8.19 46.87
C CYS A 13 -9.29 -7.02 47.03
N ALA A 14 -9.88 -5.83 46.91
CA ALA A 14 -9.64 -4.55 47.61
C ALA A 14 -8.52 -3.58 47.17
N CYS A 15 -9.00 -2.48 46.60
CA CYS A 15 -8.53 -1.09 46.55
C CYS A 15 -7.41 -0.65 47.49
N CYS A 16 -6.45 0.10 46.93
CA CYS A 16 -5.83 1.28 47.56
C CYS A 16 -5.55 2.35 46.49
N LEU A 17 -5.90 3.59 46.84
CA LEU A 17 -5.72 4.83 46.08
C LEU A 17 -4.24 5.26 46.08
N ALA A 18 -3.75 5.77 44.95
CA ALA A 18 -2.67 6.77 44.92
C ALA A 18 -2.79 7.66 43.66
N PRO A 19 -2.45 8.96 43.76
CA PRO A 19 -2.73 9.97 42.73
C PRO A 19 -1.54 10.20 41.79
N GLY A 20 -1.83 10.66 40.57
CA GLY A 20 -0.90 11.40 39.71
C GLY A 20 0.23 10.59 39.08
N ALA A 21 -0.05 9.95 37.95
CA ALA A 21 0.97 9.62 36.95
C ALA A 21 0.61 10.36 35.65
N PRO A 22 1.61 10.90 34.92
CA PRO A 22 1.42 11.85 33.84
C PRO A 22 0.65 11.20 32.69
N ALA A 23 0.02 12.05 31.88
CA ALA A 23 -0.56 11.69 30.60
C ALA A 23 0.32 10.63 29.91
N ILE A 24 -0.25 9.44 29.72
CA ILE A 24 0.35 8.41 28.90
C ILE A 24 0.43 9.05 27.51
N ALA A 25 1.61 9.50 27.14
CA ALA A 25 1.94 9.78 25.75
C ALA A 25 1.61 8.49 24.99
N GLU A 26 0.53 8.50 24.23
CA GLU A 26 0.22 7.42 23.30
C GLU A 26 1.47 7.19 22.47
N LYS A 27 2.08 6.03 22.67
CA LYS A 27 3.18 5.55 21.86
C LYS A 27 2.68 5.45 20.43
N PHE A 28 2.98 6.49 19.67
CA PHE A 28 2.79 6.56 18.24
C PHE A 28 3.44 5.33 17.59
N SER A 29 2.63 4.50 16.92
CA SER A 29 3.07 3.38 16.10
C SER A 29 2.74 3.73 14.65
N PRO A 30 3.73 3.85 13.75
CA PRO A 30 3.44 4.07 12.33
C PRO A 30 2.81 2.79 11.79
N ARG A 31 1.47 2.78 11.73
CA ARG A 31 0.70 1.74 11.07
C ARG A 31 0.51 2.17 9.61
N THR A 32 1.12 1.39 8.70
CA THR A 32 0.68 1.12 7.32
C THR A 32 -0.20 2.20 6.69
N GLY A 33 0.37 3.05 5.85
CA GLY A 33 -0.39 3.89 4.93
C GLY A 33 0.45 4.28 3.71
N CYS A 34 -0.07 4.05 2.51
CA CYS A 34 0.66 4.08 1.25
C CYS A 34 0.64 5.46 0.56
N VAL A 35 0.33 6.54 1.28
CA VAL A 35 0.35 7.90 0.71
C VAL A 35 1.23 8.83 1.55
N VAL A 36 2.32 9.30 0.95
CA VAL A 36 3.25 10.25 1.53
C VAL A 36 3.28 11.50 0.66
N ARG A 37 2.76 12.61 1.20
CA ARG A 37 2.77 13.93 0.57
C ARG A 37 4.01 14.72 0.99
N GLY A 38 4.62 15.54 0.14
CA GLY A 38 5.38 16.71 0.62
C GLY A 38 4.51 17.61 1.53
N LYS A 39 5.10 18.37 2.46
CA LYS A 39 4.49 19.17 3.57
C LYS A 39 3.47 18.48 4.51
N ASP A 40 2.77 17.43 4.07
CA ASP A 40 1.79 16.64 4.85
C ASP A 40 2.30 15.22 5.20
N ALA A 41 3.50 14.81 4.78
CA ALA A 41 4.10 13.55 5.22
C ALA A 41 4.36 13.48 6.73
N ALA A 42 4.38 14.63 7.42
CA ALA A 42 4.37 14.71 8.89
C ALA A 42 3.07 14.15 9.46
N ARG A 43 1.97 14.27 8.69
CA ARG A 43 0.65 13.81 9.06
C ARG A 43 0.50 12.31 8.86
N ALA A 44 1.22 11.69 7.90
CA ALA A 44 1.13 10.26 7.57
C ALA A 44 2.25 9.36 8.11
N LEU A 45 3.43 9.89 8.42
CA LEU A 45 4.59 9.08 8.81
C LEU A 45 4.95 9.16 10.29
N GLY A 46 4.24 9.98 11.07
CA GLY A 46 4.75 10.40 12.35
C GLY A 46 6.02 11.22 12.20
N SER A 47 6.35 11.93 13.26
CA SER A 47 7.28 13.06 13.27
C SER A 47 8.75 12.74 12.99
N GLY A 48 9.08 11.58 12.40
CA GLY A 48 10.46 11.09 12.22
C GLY A 48 10.96 10.91 10.78
N ILE A 49 10.12 11.06 9.74
CA ILE A 49 10.56 10.85 8.34
C ILE A 49 10.54 12.15 7.49
N LEU A 50 9.89 13.22 7.95
CA LEU A 50 9.98 14.56 7.33
C LEU A 50 11.11 15.42 7.91
N GLY A 51 12.28 14.81 8.04
CA GLY A 51 13.44 15.41 8.66
C GLY A 51 14.44 16.08 7.71
N SER A 52 14.07 16.50 6.50
CA SER A 52 14.83 17.51 5.76
C SER A 52 14.05 18.03 4.56
N SER A 53 14.26 19.31 4.24
CA SER A 53 13.97 20.02 2.98
C SER A 53 13.35 19.19 1.83
N LEU A 54 12.28 19.72 1.21
CA LEU A 54 11.69 19.18 -0.04
C LEU A 54 12.69 18.98 -1.19
N ASN A 55 13.91 19.52 -1.07
CA ASN A 55 15.00 19.43 -2.03
C ASN A 55 16.00 18.28 -1.76
N GLU A 56 15.78 17.46 -0.72
CA GLU A 56 16.64 16.32 -0.44
C GLU A 56 15.93 14.99 -0.71
N LEU A 57 16.63 14.13 -1.45
CA LEU A 57 16.22 12.74 -1.66
C LEU A 57 15.97 12.07 -0.29
N PRO A 58 14.78 11.52 -0.03
CA PRO A 58 14.51 10.87 1.25
C PRO A 58 15.51 9.75 1.52
N ASP A 59 15.95 9.56 2.76
CA ASP A 59 16.97 8.56 3.10
C ASP A 59 16.57 7.14 2.68
N VAL A 60 15.27 6.82 2.74
CA VAL A 60 14.73 5.55 2.25
C VAL A 60 14.99 5.35 0.75
N VAL A 61 15.00 6.43 -0.04
CA VAL A 61 15.34 6.40 -1.46
C VAL A 61 16.85 6.30 -1.64
N LYS A 62 17.65 7.06 -0.88
CA LYS A 62 19.12 7.01 -0.95
C LYS A 62 19.67 5.61 -0.63
N GLN A 63 19.09 4.95 0.38
CA GLN A 63 19.55 3.66 0.88
C GLN A 63 18.95 2.46 0.13
N ARG A 64 18.13 2.70 -0.91
CA ARG A 64 17.45 1.62 -1.62
C ARG A 64 18.44 0.74 -2.39
N SER A 65 18.25 -0.57 -2.30
CA SER A 65 18.94 -1.57 -3.11
C SER A 65 18.11 -1.89 -4.36
N ARG A 66 18.75 -2.04 -5.52
CA ARG A 66 18.07 -2.55 -6.74
C ARG A 66 18.08 -4.07 -6.85
N THR A 67 18.63 -4.77 -5.86
CA THR A 67 18.77 -6.23 -5.89
C THR A 67 18.10 -6.89 -4.68
N THR A 68 17.45 -8.03 -4.95
CA THR A 68 16.95 -8.98 -3.93
C THR A 68 18.05 -9.92 -3.41
N GLY A 69 19.24 -9.90 -4.01
CA GLY A 69 20.30 -10.89 -3.78
C GLY A 69 20.20 -12.13 -4.68
N ASN A 70 19.10 -12.31 -5.43
CA ASN A 70 18.94 -13.40 -6.40
C ASN A 70 18.80 -12.84 -7.83
N GLN A 71 19.77 -13.13 -8.70
CA GLN A 71 19.81 -12.57 -10.06
C GLN A 71 18.63 -12.99 -10.95
N ASN A 72 18.17 -14.24 -10.83
CA ASN A 72 17.03 -14.71 -11.63
C ASN A 72 15.73 -14.01 -11.18
N LEU A 73 15.55 -13.90 -9.85
CA LEU A 73 14.43 -13.17 -9.28
C LEU A 73 14.45 -11.70 -9.70
N ASN A 74 15.62 -11.04 -9.68
CA ASN A 74 15.77 -9.67 -10.15
C ASN A 74 15.30 -9.51 -11.60
N LYS A 75 15.72 -10.40 -12.52
CA LYS A 75 15.29 -10.35 -13.93
C LYS A 75 13.77 -10.49 -14.07
N GLN A 76 13.16 -11.41 -13.31
CA GLN A 76 11.72 -11.62 -13.34
C GLN A 76 10.96 -10.41 -12.78
N LEU A 77 11.45 -9.83 -11.69
CA LEU A 77 10.89 -8.62 -11.08
C LEU A 77 11.01 -7.43 -12.02
N ASP A 78 12.17 -7.21 -12.64
CA ASP A 78 12.38 -6.11 -13.58
C ASP A 78 11.39 -6.20 -14.75
N ALA A 79 11.23 -7.39 -15.33
CA ALA A 79 10.25 -7.60 -16.42
C ALA A 79 8.80 -7.42 -15.96
N ALA A 80 8.49 -7.72 -14.69
CA ALA A 80 7.16 -7.50 -14.14
C ALA A 80 6.89 -6.02 -13.85
N LEU A 81 7.83 -5.33 -13.20
CA LEU A 81 7.74 -3.91 -12.88
C LEU A 81 7.72 -3.04 -14.14
N GLN A 82 8.50 -3.40 -15.17
CA GLN A 82 8.45 -2.74 -16.46
C GLN A 82 7.06 -2.86 -17.12
N ARG A 83 6.40 -4.01 -16.99
CA ARG A 83 5.04 -4.19 -17.50
C ARG A 83 4.00 -3.35 -16.73
N ILE A 84 4.16 -3.20 -15.42
CA ILE A 84 3.32 -2.29 -14.62
C ILE A 84 3.57 -0.83 -15.06
N ALA A 85 4.85 -0.43 -15.17
CA ALA A 85 5.27 0.89 -15.63
C ALA A 85 4.64 1.26 -16.98
N GLN A 86 4.71 0.34 -17.94
CA GLN A 86 4.10 0.48 -19.26
C GLN A 86 2.57 0.59 -19.19
N THR A 87 1.92 -0.22 -18.35
CA THR A 87 0.46 -0.22 -18.22
C THR A 87 -0.06 1.14 -17.75
N PHE A 88 0.62 1.75 -16.78
CA PHE A 88 0.20 3.03 -16.20
C PHE A 88 0.93 4.25 -16.78
N ASN A 89 1.85 4.04 -17.72
CA ASN A 89 2.71 5.06 -18.30
C ASN A 89 3.44 5.92 -17.23
N VAL A 90 3.96 5.25 -16.21
CA VAL A 90 4.77 5.83 -15.12
C VAL A 90 6.05 5.06 -14.93
N TRP A 91 7.16 5.78 -14.76
CA TRP A 91 8.50 5.20 -14.67
C TRP A 91 9.21 5.64 -13.39
N PRO A 92 8.69 5.26 -12.21
CA PRO A 92 9.33 5.61 -10.95
C PRO A 92 10.67 4.88 -10.79
N GLN A 93 11.56 5.47 -9.99
CA GLN A 93 12.72 4.75 -9.47
C GLN A 93 12.22 3.63 -8.54
N VAL A 94 12.63 2.39 -8.77
CA VAL A 94 12.23 1.25 -7.93
C VAL A 94 13.40 0.72 -7.12
N GLY A 95 13.15 0.34 -5.87
CA GLY A 95 14.15 -0.35 -5.05
C GLY A 95 13.60 -0.97 -3.78
N PHE A 96 14.49 -1.57 -3.00
CA PHE A 96 14.22 -2.23 -1.73
C PHE A 96 14.90 -1.50 -0.59
N TYR A 97 14.23 -1.33 0.55
CA TYR A 97 14.81 -0.72 1.74
C TYR A 97 14.69 -1.63 2.97
N ASP A 98 15.46 -1.35 4.01
CA ASP A 98 15.29 -2.03 5.30
C ASP A 98 14.10 -1.42 6.05
N ASP A 99 13.01 -2.18 6.11
CA ASP A 99 11.75 -1.82 6.77
C ASP A 99 11.71 -2.25 8.24
N GLY A 100 12.77 -2.86 8.77
CA GLY A 100 12.90 -3.27 10.17
C GLY A 100 11.67 -4.02 10.68
N LYS A 101 11.02 -3.48 11.72
CA LYS A 101 9.83 -4.06 12.34
C LYS A 101 8.50 -3.58 11.74
N HIS A 102 8.54 -2.71 10.72
CA HIS A 102 7.37 -2.08 10.13
C HIS A 102 7.29 -2.37 8.62
N PRO A 103 6.93 -3.61 8.23
CA PRO A 103 6.91 -4.00 6.83
C PRO A 103 5.96 -3.15 6.01
N ASN A 104 6.45 -2.56 4.92
CA ASN A 104 5.64 -1.70 4.06
C ASN A 104 6.14 -1.64 2.61
N ALA A 105 5.31 -1.10 1.73
CA ALA A 105 5.69 -0.58 0.42
C ALA A 105 5.21 0.88 0.33
N ILE A 106 5.93 1.73 -0.41
CA ILE A 106 5.63 3.16 -0.43
C ILE A 106 5.90 3.74 -1.81
N ALA A 107 4.90 4.42 -2.37
CA ALA A 107 5.04 5.36 -3.47
C ALA A 107 5.26 6.79 -2.97
N ILE A 108 6.31 7.44 -3.47
CA ILE A 108 6.70 8.80 -3.08
C ILE A 108 7.07 9.63 -4.30
N TRP A 109 7.01 10.95 -4.13
CA TRP A 109 7.61 11.91 -5.05
C TRP A 109 8.46 12.90 -4.26
N TYR A 110 9.48 13.45 -4.92
CA TYR A 110 10.40 14.45 -4.36
C TYR A 110 10.91 15.35 -5.48
N GLU A 111 11.51 16.50 -5.13
CA GLU A 111 12.13 17.38 -6.12
C GLU A 111 13.63 17.10 -6.22
N GLU A 112 14.12 16.93 -7.43
CA GLU A 112 15.53 16.71 -7.75
C GLU A 112 15.89 17.62 -8.92
N ALA A 113 16.85 18.54 -8.71
CA ALA A 113 17.24 19.54 -9.70
C ALA A 113 16.07 20.39 -10.28
N GLY A 114 15.04 20.65 -9.47
CA GLY A 114 13.86 21.43 -9.89
C GLY A 114 12.80 20.64 -10.65
N GLU A 115 12.97 19.33 -10.82
CA GLU A 115 11.99 18.43 -11.43
C GLU A 115 11.39 17.47 -10.41
N ARG A 116 10.13 17.08 -10.60
CA ARG A 116 9.48 16.05 -9.77
C ARG A 116 9.96 14.66 -10.19
N THR A 117 10.64 13.98 -9.29
CA THR A 117 11.01 12.57 -9.41
C THR A 117 10.06 11.71 -8.59
N TYR A 118 9.82 10.49 -9.06
CA TYR A 118 8.93 9.52 -8.42
C TYR A 118 9.71 8.27 -8.04
N ALA A 119 9.37 7.67 -6.89
CA ALA A 119 9.95 6.40 -6.48
C ALA A 119 8.89 5.46 -5.89
N VAL A 120 9.12 4.16 -6.05
CA VAL A 120 8.40 3.09 -5.36
C VAL A 120 9.43 2.24 -4.63
N VAL A 121 9.31 2.18 -3.31
CA VAL A 121 10.24 1.43 -2.46
C VAL A 121 9.52 0.30 -1.73
N PHE A 122 10.10 -0.89 -1.77
CA PHE A 122 9.55 -2.07 -1.10
C PHE A 122 10.42 -2.44 0.10
N GLY A 123 9.80 -2.60 1.26
CA GLY A 123 10.48 -3.12 2.43
C GLY A 123 10.96 -4.56 2.20
N LYS A 124 12.20 -4.88 2.56
CA LYS A 124 12.77 -6.23 2.35
C LYS A 124 12.01 -7.30 3.13
N ASN A 125 11.60 -7.01 4.38
CA ASN A 125 10.81 -7.94 5.17
C ASN A 125 9.40 -8.06 4.58
N TYR A 126 8.80 -6.97 4.13
CA TYR A 126 7.48 -7.00 3.49
C TYR A 126 7.48 -7.82 2.20
N PHE A 127 8.45 -7.58 1.33
CA PHE A 127 8.67 -8.35 0.10
C PHE A 127 8.82 -9.84 0.39
N THR A 128 9.65 -10.20 1.37
CA THR A 128 9.84 -11.59 1.79
C THR A 128 8.54 -12.20 2.29
N LYS A 129 7.76 -11.46 3.10
CA LYS A 129 6.45 -11.93 3.60
C LYS A 129 5.46 -12.19 2.46
N LEU A 130 5.42 -11.33 1.45
CA LEU A 130 4.53 -11.51 0.29
C LEU A 130 4.91 -12.75 -0.53
N LEU A 131 6.19 -12.94 -0.83
CA LEU A 131 6.65 -14.13 -1.57
C LEU A 131 6.51 -15.43 -0.78
N THR A 132 6.70 -15.40 0.54
CA THR A 132 6.43 -16.58 1.39
C THR A 132 4.95 -16.91 1.43
N TYR A 133 4.07 -15.90 1.49
CA TYR A 133 2.62 -16.09 1.48
C TYR A 133 2.10 -16.59 0.12
N ASP A 134 2.63 -16.03 -0.97
CA ASP A 134 2.26 -16.38 -2.33
C ASP A 134 3.52 -16.48 -3.22
N PRO A 135 4.09 -17.69 -3.32
CA PRO A 135 5.29 -17.93 -4.12
C PRO A 135 5.13 -17.66 -5.63
N SER A 136 3.89 -17.53 -6.13
CA SER A 136 3.65 -17.14 -7.53
C SER A 136 4.03 -15.68 -7.80
N GLY A 137 4.16 -14.87 -6.74
CA GLY A 137 4.45 -13.44 -6.83
C GLY A 137 3.23 -12.57 -7.14
N ILE A 138 2.03 -13.14 -7.30
CA ILE A 138 0.83 -12.39 -7.67
C ILE A 138 0.45 -11.36 -6.59
N THR A 139 0.57 -11.69 -5.30
CA THR A 139 0.38 -10.69 -4.24
C THR A 139 1.39 -9.54 -4.30
N PHE A 140 2.65 -9.83 -4.62
CA PHE A 140 3.65 -8.77 -4.85
C PHE A 140 3.27 -7.90 -6.05
N LEU A 141 2.81 -8.49 -7.16
CA LEU A 141 2.34 -7.73 -8.32
C LEU A 141 1.15 -6.84 -7.98
N GLN A 142 0.24 -7.30 -7.13
CA GLN A 142 -0.88 -6.51 -6.63
C GLN A 142 -0.38 -5.29 -5.86
N THR A 143 0.52 -5.49 -4.89
CA THR A 143 1.14 -4.41 -4.11
C THR A 143 1.90 -3.43 -5.02
N ALA A 144 2.74 -3.94 -5.92
CA ALA A 144 3.51 -3.10 -6.83
C ALA A 144 2.61 -2.28 -7.76
N ALA A 145 1.55 -2.88 -8.31
CA ALA A 145 0.61 -2.14 -9.15
C ALA A 145 -0.14 -1.07 -8.36
N HIS A 146 -0.48 -1.33 -7.09
CA HIS A 146 -1.07 -0.34 -6.19
C HIS A 146 -0.13 0.86 -5.96
N GLU A 147 1.14 0.62 -5.64
CA GLU A 147 2.11 1.72 -5.48
C GLU A 147 2.34 2.50 -6.78
N PHE A 148 2.38 1.82 -7.93
CA PHE A 148 2.50 2.53 -9.21
C PHE A 148 1.24 3.34 -9.55
N ALA A 149 0.06 2.90 -9.11
CA ALA A 149 -1.16 3.68 -9.26
C ALA A 149 -1.10 4.98 -8.45
N HIS A 150 -0.51 4.96 -7.25
CA HIS A 150 -0.20 6.20 -6.52
C HIS A 150 0.73 7.12 -7.30
N VAL A 151 1.79 6.59 -7.92
CA VAL A 151 2.67 7.38 -8.80
C VAL A 151 1.88 8.00 -9.96
N TRP A 152 0.95 7.26 -10.55
CA TRP A 152 0.12 7.77 -11.63
C TRP A 152 -0.80 8.90 -11.17
N MET A 153 -1.38 8.78 -9.98
CA MET A 153 -2.15 9.87 -9.36
C MET A 153 -1.29 11.11 -9.08
N TYR A 154 -0.04 10.94 -8.61
CA TYR A 154 0.89 12.06 -8.40
C TYR A 154 1.22 12.76 -9.72
N LYS A 155 1.50 12.00 -10.79
CA LYS A 155 1.88 12.52 -12.11
C LYS A 155 0.75 13.26 -12.80
N THR A 156 -0.49 12.83 -12.61
CA THR A 156 -1.68 13.41 -13.26
C THR A 156 -2.37 14.48 -12.42
N GLY A 157 -1.93 14.71 -11.18
CA GLY A 157 -2.60 15.61 -10.24
C GLY A 157 -3.94 15.09 -9.71
N GLN A 158 -4.32 13.86 -10.04
CA GLN A 158 -5.60 13.28 -9.59
C GLN A 158 -5.68 13.10 -8.07
N LEU A 159 -4.54 12.92 -7.40
CA LEU A 159 -4.52 12.75 -5.96
C LEU A 159 -5.18 13.92 -5.23
N ASP A 160 -4.89 15.15 -5.65
CA ASP A 160 -5.42 16.35 -5.01
C ASP A 160 -6.95 16.41 -5.17
N SER A 161 -7.47 16.10 -6.35
CA SER A 161 -8.92 16.01 -6.59
C SER A 161 -9.60 14.89 -5.79
N LEU A 162 -8.92 13.76 -5.56
CA LEU A 162 -9.48 12.65 -4.78
C LEU A 162 -9.53 12.94 -3.28
N LEU A 163 -8.60 13.75 -2.78
CA LEU A 163 -8.48 14.10 -1.37
C LEU A 163 -9.16 15.43 -1.02
N GLU A 164 -9.63 16.18 -2.01
CA GLU A 164 -10.34 17.44 -1.80
C GLU A 164 -11.57 17.23 -0.90
N ASN A 165 -11.62 18.00 0.19
CA ASN A 165 -12.66 17.93 1.22
C ASN A 165 -12.89 16.52 1.81
N GLN A 166 -11.88 15.63 1.75
CA GLN A 166 -11.96 14.31 2.36
C GLN A 166 -11.25 14.29 3.71
N PRO A 167 -11.88 13.75 4.77
CA PRO A 167 -11.25 13.62 6.08
C PRO A 167 -10.19 12.52 6.13
N THR A 168 -10.13 11.64 5.12
CA THR A 168 -9.30 10.43 5.10
C THR A 168 -8.67 10.17 3.74
N VAL A 169 -7.65 9.31 3.69
CA VAL A 169 -7.00 8.86 2.45
C VAL A 169 -7.79 7.79 1.68
N LYS A 170 -8.94 7.34 2.21
CA LYS A 170 -9.79 6.26 1.67
C LYS A 170 -9.94 6.31 0.14
N ARG A 171 -10.30 7.47 -0.42
CA ARG A 171 -10.55 7.58 -1.87
C ARG A 171 -9.30 7.33 -2.71
N ALA A 172 -8.14 7.80 -2.28
CA ALA A 172 -6.89 7.55 -2.99
C ALA A 172 -6.50 6.06 -2.92
N GLU A 173 -6.68 5.43 -1.76
CA GLU A 173 -6.39 4.01 -1.55
C GLU A 173 -7.30 3.10 -2.38
N LEU A 174 -8.62 3.33 -2.35
CA LEU A 174 -9.57 2.58 -3.15
C LEU A 174 -9.35 2.78 -4.66
N HIS A 175 -8.86 3.96 -5.06
CA HIS A 175 -8.52 4.23 -6.47
C HIS A 175 -7.29 3.43 -6.90
N ALA A 176 -6.25 3.42 -6.06
CA ALA A 176 -5.07 2.58 -6.30
C ALA A 176 -5.41 1.08 -6.27
N ASP A 177 -6.32 0.64 -5.39
CA ASP A 177 -6.83 -0.73 -5.34
C ASP A 177 -7.54 -1.13 -6.64
N TYR A 178 -8.37 -0.23 -7.16
CA TYR A 178 -9.03 -0.41 -8.46
C TYR A 178 -8.00 -0.58 -9.57
N LEU A 179 -7.04 0.33 -9.68
CA LEU A 179 -6.04 0.28 -10.75
C LEU A 179 -5.12 -0.96 -10.63
N ALA A 180 -4.77 -1.36 -9.42
CA ALA A 180 -4.06 -2.61 -9.17
C ALA A 180 -4.89 -3.82 -9.64
N GLY A 181 -6.19 -3.84 -9.31
CA GLY A 181 -7.14 -4.83 -9.81
C GLY A 181 -7.17 -4.88 -11.34
N TYR A 182 -7.28 -3.72 -12.00
CA TYR A 182 -7.26 -3.58 -13.45
C TYR A 182 -6.01 -4.19 -14.07
N TYR A 183 -4.82 -3.90 -13.53
CA TYR A 183 -3.58 -4.51 -13.99
C TYR A 183 -3.62 -6.05 -13.88
N LEU A 184 -4.08 -6.59 -12.75
CA LEU A 184 -4.20 -8.05 -12.58
C LEU A 184 -5.25 -8.65 -13.52
N GLY A 185 -6.32 -7.93 -13.83
CA GLY A 185 -7.33 -8.33 -14.81
C GLY A 185 -6.74 -8.50 -16.21
N LEU A 186 -5.88 -7.57 -16.64
CA LEU A 186 -5.12 -7.72 -17.89
C LEU A 186 -4.21 -8.95 -17.84
N ARG A 187 -3.51 -9.18 -16.73
CA ARG A 187 -2.64 -10.36 -16.56
C ARG A 187 -3.41 -11.69 -16.57
N LYS A 188 -4.66 -11.72 -16.10
CA LYS A 188 -5.54 -12.88 -16.21
C LYS A 188 -5.89 -13.19 -17.67
N ARG A 189 -6.07 -12.18 -18.53
CA ARG A 189 -6.28 -12.39 -19.97
C ARG A 189 -5.07 -13.06 -20.61
N ASP A 190 -3.88 -12.56 -20.27
CA ASP A 190 -2.62 -13.09 -20.78
C ASP A 190 -2.31 -14.49 -20.23
N ASN A 191 -2.78 -14.79 -19.00
CA ASN A 191 -2.53 -16.06 -18.31
C ASN A 191 -3.82 -16.62 -17.70
N PRO A 192 -4.71 -17.25 -18.50
CA PRO A 192 -6.03 -17.68 -18.06
C PRO A 192 -6.02 -18.71 -16.91
N GLN A 193 -4.93 -19.42 -16.69
CA GLN A 193 -4.80 -20.42 -15.61
C GLN A 193 -4.32 -19.81 -14.28
N ALA A 194 -3.82 -18.57 -14.28
CA ALA A 194 -3.34 -17.93 -13.06
C ALA A 194 -4.50 -17.64 -12.08
N SER A 195 -4.26 -17.90 -10.80
CA SER A 195 -5.21 -17.59 -9.72
C SER A 195 -4.83 -16.28 -9.05
N PHE A 196 -5.79 -15.36 -8.95
CA PHE A 196 -5.61 -14.04 -8.33
C PHE A 196 -6.27 -13.95 -6.95
N ARG A 197 -6.72 -15.10 -6.40
CA ARG A 197 -7.41 -15.15 -5.11
C ARG A 197 -6.53 -14.64 -3.97
N SER A 198 -5.24 -14.99 -3.96
CA SER A 198 -4.27 -14.54 -2.95
C SER A 198 -4.16 -13.01 -2.91
N ALA A 199 -4.12 -12.36 -4.07
CA ALA A 199 -4.13 -10.90 -4.19
C ALA A 199 -5.42 -10.27 -3.64
N GLY A 200 -6.58 -10.83 -3.97
CA GLY A 200 -7.85 -10.37 -3.40
C GLY A 200 -7.90 -10.51 -1.87
N MET A 201 -7.44 -11.64 -1.33
CA MET A 201 -7.36 -11.86 0.12
C MET A 201 -6.41 -10.87 0.80
N LYS A 202 -5.22 -10.63 0.24
CA LYS A 202 -4.29 -9.62 0.78
C LYS A 202 -4.89 -8.23 0.76
N ARG A 203 -5.66 -7.91 -0.27
CA ARG A 203 -6.33 -6.63 -0.32
C ARG A 203 -7.42 -6.49 0.74
N TRP A 204 -8.22 -7.53 0.94
CA TRP A 204 -9.19 -7.57 2.05
C TRP A 204 -8.51 -7.38 3.41
N GLU A 205 -7.43 -8.10 3.69
CA GLU A 205 -6.69 -8.04 4.97
C GLU A 205 -6.11 -6.66 5.29
N SER A 206 -5.92 -5.82 4.27
CA SER A 206 -5.35 -4.47 4.43
C SER A 206 -6.38 -3.36 4.67
N GLY A 207 -7.67 -3.70 4.75
CA GLY A 207 -8.69 -2.75 5.15
C GLY A 207 -8.74 -2.58 6.66
N ASP A 208 -9.36 -1.49 7.10
CA ASP A 208 -9.50 -1.15 8.52
C ASP A 208 -10.90 -0.58 8.82
N THR A 209 -11.23 -0.39 10.10
CA THR A 209 -12.51 0.20 10.55
C THR A 209 -12.29 1.47 11.38
N TYR A 210 -11.16 2.15 11.19
CA TYR A 210 -10.80 3.35 11.93
C TYR A 210 -11.35 4.61 11.26
N PHE A 211 -12.69 4.73 11.15
CA PHE A 211 -13.34 5.76 10.30
C PHE A 211 -12.96 7.21 10.62
N ASP A 212 -12.68 7.52 11.89
CA ASP A 212 -12.29 8.87 12.34
C ASP A 212 -10.78 9.12 12.23
N ASN A 213 -10.01 8.12 11.79
CA ASN A 213 -8.60 8.26 11.54
C ASN A 213 -8.38 8.79 10.13
N GLN A 214 -7.59 9.87 10.00
CA GLN A 214 -7.18 10.41 8.69
C GLN A 214 -6.45 9.38 7.80
N HIS A 215 -5.89 8.33 8.41
CA HIS A 215 -5.31 7.16 7.74
C HIS A 215 -6.29 6.01 7.58
N HIS A 216 -7.60 6.25 7.56
CA HIS A 216 -8.55 5.23 7.16
C HIS A 216 -8.37 4.92 5.66
N HIS A 217 -8.01 3.69 5.34
CA HIS A 217 -7.74 3.26 3.95
C HIS A 217 -8.98 2.65 3.27
N GLY A 218 -10.09 2.56 3.99
CA GLY A 218 -11.30 1.84 3.60
C GLY A 218 -11.45 0.51 4.32
N THR A 219 -12.69 0.07 4.46
CA THR A 219 -13.01 -1.24 5.05
C THR A 219 -12.49 -2.39 4.20
N PRO A 220 -12.25 -3.58 4.77
CA PRO A 220 -11.88 -4.78 4.01
C PRO A 220 -12.77 -5.03 2.78
N LYS A 221 -14.09 -4.83 2.96
CA LYS A 221 -15.07 -4.97 1.89
C LYS A 221 -14.91 -3.92 0.79
N GLN A 222 -14.69 -2.65 1.15
CA GLN A 222 -14.48 -1.58 0.16
C GLN A 222 -13.19 -1.80 -0.63
N ARG A 223 -12.09 -2.17 0.05
CA ARG A 223 -10.80 -2.43 -0.61
C ARG A 223 -10.87 -3.61 -1.58
N LEU A 224 -11.51 -4.71 -1.17
CA LEU A 224 -11.73 -5.85 -2.05
C LEU A 224 -12.64 -5.48 -3.23
N ALA A 225 -13.77 -4.80 -2.98
CA ALA A 225 -14.71 -4.41 -4.03
C ALA A 225 -14.05 -3.49 -5.08
N ALA A 226 -13.20 -2.56 -4.66
CA ALA A 226 -12.43 -1.71 -5.57
C ALA A 226 -11.52 -2.56 -6.47
N ALA A 227 -10.74 -3.47 -5.88
CA ALA A 227 -9.85 -4.35 -6.63
C ALA A 227 -10.61 -5.30 -7.57
N GLU A 228 -11.78 -5.82 -7.16
CA GLU A 228 -12.62 -6.67 -8.00
C GLU A 228 -13.21 -5.91 -9.19
N GLU A 229 -13.68 -4.67 -8.99
CA GLU A 229 -14.24 -3.86 -10.07
C GLU A 229 -13.16 -3.49 -11.09
N GLY A 230 -11.97 -3.10 -10.62
CA GLY A 230 -10.81 -2.91 -11.47
C GLY A 230 -10.45 -4.19 -12.23
N PHE A 231 -10.40 -5.33 -11.55
CA PHE A 231 -10.10 -6.61 -12.18
C PHE A 231 -11.09 -6.93 -13.32
N ARG A 232 -12.38 -6.66 -13.14
CA ARG A 232 -13.39 -6.82 -14.21
C ARG A 232 -13.13 -5.89 -15.38
N MET A 233 -12.77 -4.62 -15.13
CA MET A 233 -12.39 -3.66 -16.19
C MET A 233 -11.20 -4.16 -17.01
N GLY A 234 -10.18 -4.72 -16.35
CA GLY A 234 -9.02 -5.28 -17.03
C GLY A 234 -9.34 -6.58 -17.77
N TYR A 235 -10.04 -7.50 -17.11
CA TYR A 235 -10.26 -8.86 -17.61
C TYR A 235 -11.36 -8.95 -18.66
N LEU A 236 -12.56 -8.48 -18.34
CA LEU A 236 -13.74 -8.63 -19.21
C LEU A 236 -13.72 -7.61 -20.34
N VAL A 237 -13.48 -6.34 -20.01
CA VAL A 237 -13.51 -5.25 -20.99
C VAL A 237 -12.18 -5.16 -21.75
N GLY A 238 -11.05 -5.34 -21.07
CA GLY A 238 -9.74 -5.08 -21.67
C GLY A 238 -9.58 -3.60 -22.01
N ALA A 239 -10.13 -2.72 -21.16
CA ALA A 239 -10.15 -1.29 -21.39
C ALA A 239 -8.73 -0.71 -21.52
N LYS A 240 -8.62 0.40 -22.25
CA LYS A 240 -7.37 1.18 -22.27
C LYS A 240 -7.11 1.80 -20.88
N PRO A 241 -5.83 2.06 -20.52
CA PRO A 241 -5.50 2.54 -19.18
C PRO A 241 -6.20 3.84 -18.77
N ASP A 242 -6.34 4.80 -19.69
CA ASP A 242 -7.03 6.07 -19.47
C ASP A 242 -8.53 5.88 -19.12
N VAL A 243 -9.19 4.94 -19.80
CA VAL A 243 -10.57 4.57 -19.50
C VAL A 243 -10.69 3.94 -18.11
N ALA A 244 -9.73 3.09 -17.73
CA ALA A 244 -9.68 2.49 -16.40
C ALA A 244 -9.41 3.54 -15.30
N LEU A 245 -8.56 4.53 -15.59
CA LEU A 245 -8.28 5.65 -14.70
C LEU A 245 -9.54 6.48 -14.40
N GLU A 246 -10.29 6.84 -15.43
CA GLU A 246 -11.56 7.56 -15.28
C GLU A 246 -12.61 6.73 -14.54
N ALA A 247 -12.71 5.44 -14.84
CA ALA A 247 -13.62 4.53 -14.16
C ALA A 247 -13.28 4.39 -12.66
N ALA A 248 -11.99 4.28 -12.31
CA ALA A 248 -11.53 4.28 -10.92
C ALA A 248 -11.92 5.57 -10.20
N THR A 249 -11.74 6.74 -10.84
CA THR A 249 -12.12 8.04 -10.29
C THR A 249 -13.63 8.13 -10.05
N ARG A 250 -14.46 7.64 -10.98
CA ARG A 250 -15.92 7.62 -10.79
C ARG A 250 -16.31 6.67 -9.66
N PHE A 251 -15.74 5.47 -9.61
CA PHE A 251 -16.01 4.46 -8.60
C PHE A 251 -15.83 5.02 -7.19
N VAL A 252 -14.67 5.60 -6.88
CA VAL A 252 -14.38 6.08 -5.51
C VAL A 252 -15.16 7.33 -5.10
N LYS A 253 -15.71 8.08 -6.06
CA LYS A 253 -16.60 9.22 -5.77
C LYS A 253 -18.00 8.80 -5.35
N THR A 254 -18.38 7.54 -5.58
CA THR A 254 -19.69 6.98 -5.20
C THR A 254 -19.70 6.28 -3.83
N ILE A 255 -18.55 6.24 -3.12
CA ILE A 255 -18.32 5.45 -1.89
C ILE A 255 -17.84 6.32 -0.71
#